data_AF-A0A953QU65-F1
#
_entry.id   AF-A0A953QU65-F1
#
_cell.length_a   1.000
_cell.length_b   1.000
_cell.length_c   1.000
_cell.angle_alpha   90.00
_cell.angle_beta   90.00
_cell.angle_gamma   90.00
#
_symmetry.space_group_name_H-M   'P 1'
#
loop_
_entity.id
_entity.type
_entity.pdbx_description
1 polymer ?
#
loop_
_entity_poly.entity_id
_entity_poly.type
_entity_poly.pdbx_seq_one_letter_code
_entity_poly.pdbx_strand_id
1 'polypeptide(L)'
;MDILDSIAILIPCVVCGGRYEVTLKQVALSQKMMHDGCPVHDERECPPLYYAPLIDRQLAQDFRELWARLEQEAQAAGGELRLHGTL
;
A
#
# COMPACT_ATOMS: atom_id res chain seq x y z
N MET A 1 -0.71 11.20 9.11
CA MET A 1 -0.78 9.74 8.89
C MET A 1 -0.83 9.54 7.38
N ASP A 2 -0.01 8.67 6.79
CA ASP A 2 -0.09 8.42 5.34
C ASP A 2 -1.30 7.53 5.09
N ILE A 3 -2.19 7.87 4.15
CA ILE A 3 -3.37 7.06 3.83
C ILE A 3 -3.00 5.64 3.40
N LEU A 4 -1.81 5.47 2.83
CA LEU A 4 -1.29 4.17 2.41
C LEU A 4 -1.00 3.23 3.61
N ASP A 5 -0.90 3.76 4.83
CA ASP A 5 -0.82 2.96 6.06
C ASP A 5 -2.19 2.34 6.43
N SER A 6 -3.29 2.96 6.00
CA SER A 6 -4.65 2.62 6.44
C SER A 6 -5.41 1.70 5.46
N ILE A 7 -4.80 1.35 4.33
CA ILE A 7 -5.40 0.52 3.29
C ILE A 7 -4.52 -0.69 3.07
N ALA A 8 -5.12 -1.87 3.12
CA ALA A 8 -4.44 -3.14 2.92
C ALA A 8 -5.12 -4.03 1.90
N ILE A 9 -4.31 -4.86 1.26
CA ILE A 9 -4.72 -5.97 0.41
C ILE A 9 -4.72 -7.22 1.27
N LEU A 10 -5.83 -7.94 1.29
CA LEU A 10 -5.94 -9.21 1.99
C LEU A 10 -5.56 -10.35 1.04
N ILE A 11 -4.43 -11.00 1.31
CA ILE A 11 -3.84 -12.02 0.44
C ILE A 11 -4.02 -13.41 1.06
N PRO A 12 -4.49 -14.42 0.30
CA PRO A 12 -4.51 -15.80 0.78
C PRO A 12 -3.09 -16.35 0.93
N CYS A 13 -2.80 -17.02 2.04
CA CYS A 13 -1.56 -17.74 2.25
C CYS A 13 -1.70 -19.17 1.72
N VAL A 14 -0.93 -19.51 0.68
CA VAL A 14 -0.94 -20.86 0.07
C VAL A 14 -0.34 -21.93 0.98
N VAL A 15 0.42 -21.54 2.02
CA VAL A 15 1.08 -22.46 2.95
C VAL A 15 0.15 -22.87 4.09
N CYS A 16 -0.54 -21.91 4.72
CA CYS A 16 -1.38 -22.17 5.90
C CYS A 16 -2.89 -22.08 5.62
N GLY A 17 -3.31 -21.68 4.43
CA GLY A 17 -4.73 -21.47 4.08
C GLY A 17 -5.37 -20.24 4.73
N GLY A 18 -4.62 -19.51 5.56
CA GLY A 18 -5.07 -18.27 6.18
C GLY A 18 -5.05 -17.08 5.22
N ARG A 19 -5.27 -15.88 5.78
CA ARG A 19 -5.14 -14.61 5.07
C ARG A 19 -4.21 -13.68 5.83
N TYR A 20 -3.48 -12.85 5.11
CA TYR A 20 -2.64 -11.82 5.70
C TYR A 20 -2.78 -10.51 4.94
N GLU A 21 -2.54 -9.42 5.64
CA GLU A 21 -2.67 -8.07 5.10
C GLU A 21 -1.33 -7.55 4.60
N VAL A 22 -1.37 -6.88 3.46
CA VAL A 22 -0.25 -6.11 2.91
C VAL A 22 -0.73 -4.68 2.67
N THR A 23 -0.19 -3.72 3.41
CA THR A 23 -0.58 -2.32 3.26
C THR A 23 -0.08 -1.73 1.95
N LEU A 24 -0.77 -0.72 1.43
CA LEU A 24 -0.31 0.00 0.23
C LEU A 24 1.07 0.64 0.44
N LYS A 25 1.40 1.01 1.67
CA LYS A 25 2.73 1.48 2.03
C LYS A 25 3.79 0.40 1.87
N GLN A 26 3.52 -0.85 2.27
CA GLN A 26 4.44 -1.97 2.08
C GLN A 26 4.67 -2.25 0.59
N VAL A 27 3.62 -2.13 -0.24
CA VAL A 27 3.74 -2.24 -1.70
C VAL A 27 4.64 -1.11 -2.25
N ALA A 28 4.36 0.15 -1.89
CA ALA A 28 5.13 1.30 -2.36
C ALA A 28 6.61 1.23 -1.94
N LEU A 29 6.89 0.80 -0.69
CA LEU A 29 8.25 0.59 -0.21
C LEU A 29 8.96 -0.51 -1.02
N SER A 30 8.27 -1.61 -1.30
CA SER A 30 8.79 -2.72 -2.08
C SER A 30 9.17 -2.29 -3.51
N GLN A 31 8.32 -1.49 -4.15
CA GLN A 31 8.61 -0.92 -5.48
C GLN A 31 9.80 0.03 -5.47
N LYS A 32 9.95 0.84 -4.40
CA LYS A 32 11.11 1.70 -4.23
C LYS A 32 12.39 0.87 -4.09
N MET A 33 12.37 -0.17 -3.27
CA MET A 33 13.51 -1.09 -3.10
C MET A 33 13.88 -1.80 -4.41
N MET A 34 12.89 -2.16 -5.22
CA MET A 34 13.12 -2.74 -6.55
C MET A 34 13.71 -1.74 -7.53
N HIS A 35 13.28 -0.47 -7.48
CA HIS A 35 13.83 0.60 -8.31
C HIS A 35 15.27 0.98 -7.93
N ASP A 36 15.56 1.06 -6.63
CA ASP A 36 16.87 1.46 -6.10
C ASP A 36 17.92 0.32 -6.21
N GLY A 37 17.49 -0.87 -6.63
CA GLY A 37 18.31 -2.08 -6.71
C GLY A 37 18.26 -2.87 -5.41
N CYS A 38 17.73 -4.09 -5.48
CA CYS A 38 17.69 -4.99 -4.32
C CYS A 38 18.97 -5.85 -4.28
N PRO A 39 19.76 -5.85 -3.19
CA PRO A 39 21.02 -6.60 -3.10
C PRO A 39 20.81 -8.11 -2.82
N VAL A 40 19.58 -8.61 -2.88
CA VAL A 40 19.24 -9.99 -2.49
C VAL A 40 19.54 -10.96 -3.63
N HIS A 41 20.20 -12.07 -3.30
CA HIS A 41 20.69 -13.07 -4.26
C HIS A 41 19.66 -14.18 -4.57
N ASP A 42 18.69 -14.42 -3.67
CA ASP A 42 17.58 -15.36 -3.87
C ASP A 42 16.23 -14.62 -3.84
N GLU A 43 15.52 -14.65 -4.96
CA GLU A 43 14.23 -13.98 -5.14
C GLU A 43 13.12 -14.47 -4.20
N ARG A 44 13.22 -15.71 -3.69
CA ARG A 44 12.20 -16.33 -2.83
C ARG A 44 12.25 -15.87 -1.39
N GLU A 45 13.36 -15.24 -0.98
CA GLU A 45 13.55 -14.69 0.36
C GLU A 45 13.34 -13.18 0.42
N CYS A 46 12.89 -12.57 -0.68
CA CYS A 46 12.74 -11.13 -0.79
C CYS A 46 11.26 -10.73 -0.76
N PRO A 47 10.68 -10.38 0.42
CA PRO A 47 9.33 -9.83 0.50
C PRO A 47 9.05 -8.69 -0.49
N PRO A 48 10.01 -7.79 -0.79
CA PRO A 48 9.84 -6.79 -1.84
C PRO A 48 9.45 -7.33 -3.21
N LEU A 49 10.01 -8.46 -3.66
CA LEU A 49 9.65 -9.05 -4.96
C LEU A 49 8.22 -9.57 -4.98
N TYR A 50 7.74 -10.06 -3.85
CA TYR A 50 6.38 -10.58 -3.75
C TYR A 50 5.34 -9.45 -3.66
N TYR A 51 5.65 -8.35 -2.96
CA TYR A 51 4.70 -7.23 -2.77
C TYR A 51 4.72 -6.18 -3.87
N ALA A 52 5.88 -5.91 -4.50
CA ALA A 52 6.01 -4.89 -5.54
C ALA A 52 5.01 -5.03 -6.71
N PRO A 53 4.67 -6.24 -7.21
CA PRO A 53 3.74 -6.38 -8.33
C PRO A 53 2.25 -6.36 -7.94
N LEU A 54 1.91 -6.25 -6.65
CA LEU A 54 0.51 -6.37 -6.20
C LEU A 54 -0.38 -5.25 -6.72
N ILE A 55 0.14 -4.03 -6.81
CA ILE A 55 -0.56 -2.86 -7.34
C ILE A 55 0.43 -2.06 -8.19
N ASP A 56 -0.08 -1.41 -9.25
CA ASP A 56 0.71 -0.51 -10.06
C ASP A 56 1.25 0.69 -9.24
N ARG A 57 2.51 1.05 -9.46
CA ARG A 57 3.17 2.13 -8.70
C ARG A 57 2.49 3.48 -8.88
N GLN A 58 2.07 3.79 -10.11
CA GLN A 58 1.43 5.06 -10.40
C GLN A 58 0.07 5.12 -9.71
N LEU A 59 -0.68 4.02 -9.69
CA LEU A 59 -1.98 3.96 -9.03
C LEU A 59 -1.90 4.27 -7.53
N ALA A 60 -0.90 3.76 -6.81
CA ALA A 60 -0.71 4.07 -5.38
C ALA A 60 -0.36 5.55 -5.15
N GLN A 61 0.43 6.15 -6.05
CA GLN A 61 0.77 7.57 -6.01
C GLN A 61 -0.46 8.44 -6.28
N ASP A 62 -1.20 8.14 -7.35
CA ASP A 62 -2.40 8.87 -7.75
C ASP A 62 -3.46 8.84 -6.65
N PHE A 63 -3.63 7.68 -6.00
CA PHE A 63 -4.53 7.55 -4.87
C PHE A 63 -4.14 8.44 -3.69
N ARG A 64 -2.85 8.51 -3.34
CA ARG A 64 -2.36 9.36 -2.25
C ARG A 64 -2.60 10.85 -2.55
N GLU A 65 -2.40 11.27 -3.78
CA GLU A 65 -2.67 12.65 -4.23
C GLU A 65 -4.17 12.97 -4.19
N LEU A 66 -5.00 12.04 -4.66
CA LEU A 66 -6.45 12.18 -4.61
C LEU A 66 -6.97 12.27 -3.18
N TRP A 67 -6.45 11.44 -2.27
CA TRP A 67 -6.80 11.49 -0.85
C TRP A 67 -6.47 12.85 -0.24
N ALA A 68 -5.25 13.36 -0.47
CA ALA A 68 -4.84 14.67 0.05
C ALA A 68 -5.75 15.81 -0.44
N ARG A 69 -6.23 15.72 -1.69
CA ARG A 69 -7.21 16.69 -2.22
C ARG A 69 -8.57 16.59 -1.54
N LEU A 70 -9.06 15.37 -1.30
CA LEU A 70 -10.30 15.15 -0.54
C LEU A 70 -10.18 15.68 0.90
N GLU A 71 -9.03 15.50 1.54
CA GLU A 71 -8.78 16.05 2.89
C GLU A 71 -8.88 17.57 2.89
N GLN A 72 -8.28 18.23 1.89
CA GLN A 72 -8.36 19.69 1.74
C GLN A 72 -9.79 20.17 1.53
N GLU A 73 -10.56 19.50 0.67
CA GLU A 73 -11.96 19.86 0.43
C GLU A 73 -12.84 19.64 1.66
N ALA A 74 -12.64 18.54 2.40
CA ALA A 74 -13.36 18.27 3.64
C ALA A 74 -13.05 19.34 4.70
N GLN A 75 -11.78 19.72 4.85
CA GLN A 75 -11.35 20.79 5.76
C GLN A 75 -11.96 22.15 5.37
N ALA A 76 -12.01 22.47 4.07
CA ALA A 76 -12.65 23.69 3.58
C ALA A 76 -14.15 23.75 3.90
N ALA A 77 -14.81 22.59 4.00
CA ALA A 77 -16.20 22.46 4.44
C ALA A 77 -16.37 22.45 5.98
N GLY A 78 -15.28 22.59 6.75
CA GLY A 78 -15.31 22.50 8.22
C GLY A 78 -15.46 21.06 8.75
N GLY A 79 -15.26 20.07 7.89
CA GLY A 79 -15.34 18.65 8.22
C GLY A 79 -13.98 17.96 8.31
N GLU A 80 -14.02 16.64 8.48
CA GLU A 80 -12.85 15.75 8.50
C GLU A 80 -13.12 14.58 7.56
N LEU A 81 -12.15 14.25 6.70
CA LEU A 81 -12.22 13.05 5.88
C LEU A 81 -11.86 11.83 6.71
N ARG A 82 -12.66 10.75 6.62
CA ARG A 82 -12.43 9.51 7.36
C ARG A 82 -12.61 8.29 6.46
N LEU A 83 -11.81 7.26 6.70
CA LEU A 83 -12.05 5.93 6.16
C LEU A 83 -13.12 5.24 7.01
N HIS A 84 -14.21 4.81 6.38
CA HIS A 84 -15.19 3.93 7.00
C HIS A 84 -14.82 2.48 6.67
N GLY A 85 -14.42 1.70 7.67
CA GLY A 85 -14.10 0.29 7.48
C GLY A 85 -14.23 -0.52 8.77
N THR A 86 -14.95 -1.64 8.67
CA THR A 86 -14.76 -2.82 9.53
C THR A 86 -13.85 -3.77 8.76
N LEU A 87 -12.67 -4.07 9.32
CA LEU A 87 -11.85 -5.22 8.92
C LEU A 87 -12.60 -6.51 9.25
#